data_AF-A0A484NBH5-F1
#
_entry.id   AF-A0A484NBH5-F1
#
_cell.length_a   1.000
_cell.length_b   1.000
_cell.length_c   1.000
_cell.angle_alpha   90.00
_cell.angle_beta   90.00
_cell.angle_gamma   90.00
#
_symmetry.space_group_name_H-M   'P 1'
#
loop_
_entity.id
_entity.type
_entity.pdbx_description
1 polymer ?
#
loop_
_entity_poly.entity_id
_entity_poly.type
_entity_poly.pdbx_seq_one_letter_code
_entity_poly.pdbx_strand_id
1 'polypeptide(L)'
;MSEDDKLLKEAKKLSWDERLLHKNWKVRIDANADLAAVFDSITDPKDHRFREIVPKAVVPAVDVMFQALREFGSKVIPPKRTLKMLPELFDHQDQNVQACSKGLTLELCRWVGKDPVKSILFEKMRDTMKKELEAELVNVTGTAKPTRKIRSAQDKVLEQDAMPTTACSGLLKNPLLTPTGNR
;
A
#
# COMPACT_ATOMS: atom_id res chain seq x y z
N MET A 1 -8.59 43.93 5.52
CA MET A 1 -8.20 42.53 5.76
C MET A 1 -8.32 41.78 4.46
N SER A 2 -7.26 41.13 3.99
CA SER A 2 -7.29 40.43 2.71
C SER A 2 -8.22 39.22 2.75
N GLU A 3 -8.64 38.73 1.59
CA GLU A 3 -9.48 37.53 1.51
C GLU A 3 -8.74 36.30 2.04
N ASP A 4 -7.42 36.23 1.84
CA ASP A 4 -6.56 35.20 2.42
C ASP A 4 -6.55 35.27 3.95
N ASP A 5 -6.49 36.46 4.55
CA ASP A 5 -6.50 36.62 6.02
C ASP A 5 -7.82 36.14 6.64
N LYS A 6 -8.96 36.39 5.97
CA LYS A 6 -10.27 35.88 6.41
C LYS A 6 -10.28 34.36 6.39
N LEU A 7 -9.81 33.77 5.28
CA LEU A 7 -9.76 32.33 5.12
C LEU A 7 -8.90 31.66 6.21
N LEU A 8 -7.72 32.20 6.49
CA LEU A 8 -6.84 31.66 7.53
C LEU A 8 -7.46 31.75 8.92
N LYS A 9 -8.15 32.86 9.24
CA LYS A 9 -8.87 33.01 10.51
C LYS A 9 -10.01 32.00 10.68
N GLU A 10 -10.78 31.78 9.63
CA GLU A 10 -11.86 30.78 9.65
C GLU A 10 -11.29 29.36 9.74
N ALA A 11 -10.19 29.08 9.03
CA ALA A 11 -9.54 27.77 9.06
C ALA A 11 -9.00 27.38 10.45
N LYS A 12 -8.64 28.35 11.32
CA LYS A 12 -8.21 28.07 12.70
C LYS A 12 -9.32 27.47 13.58
N LYS A 13 -10.59 27.50 13.14
CA LYS A 13 -11.71 26.81 13.81
C LYS A 13 -11.75 25.31 13.52
N LEU A 14 -11.08 24.87 12.45
CA LEU A 14 -11.00 23.46 12.07
C LEU A 14 -9.97 22.74 12.94
N SER A 15 -10.14 21.43 13.08
CA SER A 15 -9.12 20.58 13.70
C SER A 15 -7.81 20.64 12.88
N TRP A 16 -6.71 20.33 13.54
CA TRP A 16 -5.41 20.37 12.90
C TRP A 16 -5.30 19.40 11.71
N ASP A 17 -5.93 18.23 11.79
CA ASP A 17 -5.96 17.22 10.72
C ASP A 17 -6.72 17.74 9.48
N GLU A 18 -7.86 18.41 9.70
CA GLU A 18 -8.63 19.04 8.62
C GLU A 18 -7.87 20.18 7.95
N ARG A 19 -7.09 20.94 8.71
CA ARG A 19 -6.28 22.04 8.17
C ARG A 19 -5.11 21.52 7.33
N LEU A 20 -4.44 20.45 7.77
CA LEU A 20 -3.35 19.82 7.03
C LEU A 20 -3.82 19.21 5.70
N LEU A 21 -5.05 18.70 5.65
CA LEU A 21 -5.67 18.12 4.46
C LEU A 21 -6.55 19.11 3.68
N HIS A 22 -6.53 20.39 4.07
CA HIS A 22 -7.43 21.38 3.49
C HIS A 22 -7.14 21.61 2.00
N LYS A 23 -8.18 21.87 1.20
CA LYS A 23 -8.05 22.10 -0.26
C LYS A 23 -7.17 23.30 -0.63
N ASN A 24 -7.18 24.35 0.19
CA ASN A 24 -6.34 25.54 0.00
C ASN A 24 -4.94 25.33 0.57
N TRP A 25 -3.92 25.46 -0.28
CA TRP A 25 -2.51 25.25 0.09
C TRP A 25 -1.98 26.21 1.15
N LYS A 26 -2.49 27.45 1.23
CA LYS A 26 -2.07 28.42 2.27
C LYS A 26 -2.50 27.98 3.66
N VAL A 27 -3.71 27.42 3.78
CA VAL A 27 -4.19 26.82 5.04
C VAL A 27 -3.29 25.66 5.46
N ARG A 28 -2.86 24.83 4.50
CA ARG A 28 -1.92 23.73 4.78
C ARG A 28 -0.55 24.24 5.25
N ILE A 29 -0.04 25.31 4.64
CA ILE A 29 1.23 25.93 5.05
C ILE A 29 1.12 26.49 6.47
N ASP A 30 0.07 27.25 6.76
CA ASP A 30 -0.17 27.80 8.10
C ASP A 30 -0.33 26.67 9.14
N ALA A 31 -0.99 25.56 8.81
CA ALA A 31 -1.08 24.39 9.68
C ALA A 31 0.27 23.67 9.90
N ASN A 32 1.13 23.61 8.86
CA ASN A 32 2.49 23.08 8.99
C ASN A 32 3.39 24.02 9.81
N ALA A 33 3.21 25.33 9.70
CA ALA A 33 3.94 26.30 10.52
C ALA A 33 3.55 26.18 12.00
N ASP A 34 2.26 26.05 12.30
CA ASP A 34 1.78 25.78 13.66
C ASP A 34 2.38 24.47 14.20
N LEU A 35 2.43 23.42 13.38
CA LEU A 35 3.04 22.15 13.77
C LEU A 35 4.53 22.31 14.10
N ALA A 36 5.27 23.03 13.26
CA ALA A 36 6.69 23.29 13.51
C ALA A 36 6.88 24.00 14.85
N ALA A 37 6.07 25.02 15.14
CA ALA A 37 6.09 25.71 16.44
C ALA A 37 5.76 24.78 17.62
N VAL A 38 4.85 23.82 17.43
CA VAL A 38 4.60 22.77 18.45
C VAL A 38 5.86 21.95 18.68
N PHE A 39 6.53 21.46 17.63
CA PHE A 39 7.77 20.68 17.78
C PHE A 39 8.90 21.49 18.43
N ASP A 40 9.07 22.76 18.06
CA ASP A 40 10.07 23.64 18.68
C ASP A 40 9.83 23.85 20.18
N SER A 41 8.56 23.80 20.59
CA SER A 41 8.17 23.90 22.01
C SER A 41 8.30 22.57 22.79
N ILE A 42 8.66 21.46 22.15
CA ILE A 42 8.86 20.18 22.82
C ILE A 42 10.33 20.05 23.23
N THR A 43 10.59 20.06 24.53
CA THR A 43 11.94 19.90 25.09
C THR A 43 12.21 18.50 25.65
N ASP A 44 11.15 17.77 26.04
CA ASP A 44 11.26 16.42 26.58
C ASP A 44 11.00 15.38 25.47
N PRO A 45 11.94 14.46 25.18
CA PRO A 45 11.71 13.34 24.26
C PRO A 45 10.52 12.43 24.62
N LYS A 46 10.04 12.47 25.87
CA LYS A 46 8.89 11.70 26.35
C LYS A 46 7.59 12.50 26.43
N ASP A 47 7.56 13.70 25.86
CA ASP A 47 6.35 14.54 25.85
C ASP A 47 5.16 13.78 25.22
N HIS A 48 4.03 13.76 25.93
CA HIS A 48 2.79 13.13 25.47
C HIS A 48 2.32 13.60 24.09
N ARG A 49 2.64 14.85 23.69
CA ARG A 49 2.27 15.40 22.39
C ARG A 49 2.83 14.57 21.23
N PHE A 50 4.01 13.94 21.39
CA PHE A 50 4.52 13.01 20.38
C PHE A 50 3.58 11.81 20.20
N ARG A 51 3.01 11.28 21.28
CA ARG A 51 2.08 10.15 21.22
C ARG A 51 0.79 10.50 20.49
N GLU A 52 0.40 11.77 20.48
CA GLU A 52 -0.78 12.27 19.75
C GLU A 52 -0.47 12.60 18.28
N ILE A 53 0.73 13.13 18.00
CA ILE A 53 1.12 13.58 16.65
C ILE A 53 1.58 12.41 15.76
N VAL A 54 2.35 11.45 16.31
CA VAL A 54 2.93 10.36 15.53
C VAL A 54 1.86 9.52 14.79
N PRO A 55 0.75 9.08 15.43
CA PRO A 55 -0.31 8.36 14.73
C PRO A 55 -0.89 9.12 13.53
N LYS A 56 -1.03 10.45 13.64
CA LYS A 56 -1.59 11.31 12.59
C LYS A 56 -0.71 11.38 11.35
N ALA A 57 0.58 11.07 11.47
CA ALA A 57 1.49 10.92 10.33
C ALA A 57 1.58 9.46 9.85
N VAL A 58 1.65 8.50 10.79
CA VAL A 58 1.86 7.09 10.47
C VAL A 58 0.64 6.46 9.79
N VAL A 59 -0.57 6.67 10.31
CA VAL A 59 -1.80 6.08 9.76
C VAL A 59 -2.01 6.43 8.28
N PRO A 60 -2.00 7.72 7.86
CA PRO A 60 -2.18 8.05 6.44
C PRO A 60 -1.04 7.56 5.56
N ALA A 61 0.20 7.49 6.06
CA ALA A 61 1.32 6.93 5.31
C ALA A 61 1.10 5.42 5.03
N VAL A 62 0.67 4.66 6.04
CA VAL A 62 0.33 3.24 5.90
C VAL A 62 -0.88 3.04 4.98
N ASP A 63 -1.89 3.90 5.06
CA ASP A 63 -3.04 3.85 4.16
C ASP A 63 -2.64 4.09 2.69
N VAL A 64 -1.78 5.07 2.41
CA VAL A 64 -1.24 5.28 1.05
C VAL A 64 -0.47 4.05 0.57
N MET A 65 0.32 3.40 1.44
CA MET A 65 0.99 2.16 1.10
C MET A 65 0.01 1.02 0.79
N PHE A 66 -1.07 0.90 1.57
CA PHE A 66 -2.15 -0.05 1.33
C PHE A 66 -2.83 0.19 -0.03
N GLN A 67 -3.22 1.44 -0.32
CA GLN A 67 -3.83 1.78 -1.61
C GLN A 67 -2.87 1.53 -2.77
N ALA A 68 -1.59 1.91 -2.63
CA ALA A 68 -0.59 1.68 -3.65
C ALA A 68 -0.36 0.18 -3.91
N LEU A 69 -0.31 -0.64 -2.86
CA LEU A 69 -0.21 -2.09 -2.99
C LEU A 69 -1.46 -2.66 -3.68
N ARG A 70 -2.66 -2.24 -3.27
CA ARG A 70 -3.92 -2.68 -3.86
C ARG A 70 -4.04 -2.33 -5.35
N GLU A 71 -3.65 -1.12 -5.72
CA GLU A 71 -3.81 -0.60 -7.09
C GLU A 71 -2.70 -1.09 -8.03
N PHE A 72 -1.44 -1.01 -7.61
CA PHE A 72 -0.28 -1.22 -8.47
C PHE A 72 0.48 -2.51 -8.17
N GLY A 73 0.32 -3.06 -6.97
CA GLY A 73 0.90 -4.34 -6.57
C GLY A 73 2.32 -4.32 -6.04
N SER A 74 2.83 -5.53 -5.86
CA SER A 74 4.10 -5.83 -5.19
C SER A 74 5.35 -5.29 -5.91
N LYS A 75 5.22 -4.82 -7.15
CA LYS A 75 6.30 -4.12 -7.87
C LYS A 75 6.53 -2.69 -7.35
N VAL A 76 5.48 -2.01 -6.90
CA VAL A 76 5.56 -0.66 -6.32
C VAL A 76 5.82 -0.73 -4.83
N ILE A 77 5.14 -1.64 -4.13
CA ILE A 77 5.28 -1.85 -2.69
C ILE A 77 5.95 -3.21 -2.46
N PRO A 78 7.28 -3.27 -2.27
CA PRO A 78 8.00 -4.54 -2.18
C PRO A 78 7.65 -5.32 -0.90
N PRO A 79 7.02 -6.50 -0.98
CA PRO A 79 6.48 -7.21 0.20
C PRO A 79 7.53 -7.50 1.28
N LYS A 80 8.73 -7.96 0.90
CA LYS A 80 9.79 -8.29 1.86
C LYS A 80 10.25 -7.10 2.69
N ARG A 81 10.24 -5.88 2.13
CA ARG A 81 10.62 -4.67 2.86
C ARG A 81 9.49 -4.25 3.80
N THR A 82 8.26 -4.23 3.30
CA THR A 82 7.08 -3.87 4.07
C THR A 82 6.87 -4.83 5.26
N LEU A 83 7.07 -6.13 5.08
CA LEU A 83 6.94 -7.12 6.16
C LEU A 83 7.95 -6.93 7.30
N LYS A 84 9.12 -6.33 7.03
CA LYS A 84 10.15 -6.09 8.06
C LYS A 84 9.84 -4.90 8.98
N MET A 85 9.05 -3.93 8.52
CA MET A 85 8.66 -2.75 9.32
C MET A 85 7.37 -2.98 10.13
N LEU A 86 6.52 -3.93 9.73
CA LEU A 86 5.26 -4.21 10.40
C LEU A 86 5.36 -4.55 11.90
N PRO A 87 6.36 -5.31 12.40
CA PRO A 87 6.46 -5.61 13.83
C PRO A 87 6.47 -4.35 14.71
N GLU A 88 7.16 -3.30 14.28
CA GLU A 88 7.23 -2.03 15.02
C GLU A 88 5.89 -1.31 15.02
N LEU A 89 5.15 -1.34 13.90
CA LEU A 89 3.82 -0.74 13.82
C LEU A 89 2.78 -1.51 14.65
N PHE A 90 2.91 -2.83 14.72
CA PHE A 90 2.09 -3.66 15.60
C PHE A 90 2.37 -3.36 17.08
N ASP A 91 3.62 -3.08 17.45
CA ASP A 91 3.94 -2.72 18.85
C ASP A 91 3.64 -1.25 19.20
N HIS A 92 3.12 -0.47 18.25
CA HIS A 92 2.70 0.90 18.50
C HIS A 92 1.55 0.95 19.52
N GLN A 93 1.53 1.95 20.40
CA GLN A 93 0.51 2.07 21.46
C GLN A 93 -0.87 2.54 20.95
N ASP A 94 -0.92 3.03 19.72
CA ASP A 94 -2.12 3.60 19.11
C ASP A 94 -2.88 2.52 18.32
N GLN A 95 -4.16 2.33 18.65
CA GLN A 95 -5.02 1.31 18.04
C GLN A 95 -5.24 1.52 16.54
N ASN A 96 -5.23 2.77 16.05
CA ASN A 96 -5.45 3.05 14.63
C ASN A 96 -4.20 2.66 13.83
N VAL A 97 -3.00 2.89 14.38
CA VAL A 97 -1.74 2.42 13.79
C VAL A 97 -1.72 0.89 13.71
N GLN A 98 -2.16 0.19 14.77
CA GLN A 98 -2.27 -1.27 14.75
C GLN A 98 -3.30 -1.74 13.72
N ALA A 99 -4.48 -1.11 13.67
CA ALA A 99 -5.56 -1.46 12.73
C ALA A 99 -5.14 -1.27 11.27
N CYS A 100 -4.51 -0.15 10.90
CA CYS A 100 -4.06 0.06 9.53
C CYS A 100 -2.93 -0.91 9.15
N SER A 101 -2.05 -1.24 10.09
CA SER A 101 -0.97 -2.23 9.89
C SER A 101 -1.52 -3.63 9.66
N LYS A 102 -2.59 -4.00 10.39
CA LYS A 102 -3.34 -5.23 10.14
C LYS A 102 -3.91 -5.26 8.74
N GLY A 103 -4.59 -4.19 8.31
CA GLY A 103 -5.12 -4.05 6.95
C GLY A 103 -4.05 -4.24 5.87
N LEU A 104 -2.90 -3.57 6.02
CA LEU A 104 -1.75 -3.74 5.12
C LEU A 104 -1.22 -5.19 5.09
N THR A 105 -1.20 -5.85 6.25
CA THR A 105 -0.79 -7.26 6.36
C THR A 105 -1.72 -8.20 5.62
N LEU A 106 -3.05 -7.99 5.75
CA LEU A 106 -4.04 -8.80 5.04
C LEU A 106 -3.94 -8.63 3.52
N GLU A 107 -3.73 -7.39 3.06
CA GLU A 107 -3.54 -7.14 1.63
C GLU A 107 -2.25 -7.81 1.13
N LEU A 108 -1.14 -7.71 1.86
CA LEU A 108 0.10 -8.44 1.54
C LEU A 108 -0.13 -9.95 1.42
N CYS A 109 -0.96 -10.54 2.28
CA CYS A 109 -1.30 -11.96 2.19
C CYS A 109 -2.02 -12.33 0.89
N ARG A 110 -2.82 -11.42 0.32
CA ARG A 110 -3.45 -11.64 -1.01
C ARG A 110 -2.41 -11.61 -2.13
N TRP A 111 -1.30 -10.88 -1.96
CA TRP A 111 -0.24 -10.73 -2.96
C TRP A 111 0.82 -11.83 -2.93
N VAL A 112 1.26 -12.25 -1.74
CA VAL A 112 2.37 -13.21 -1.59
C VAL A 112 1.97 -14.52 -0.92
N GLY A 113 0.72 -14.64 -0.46
CA GLY A 113 0.24 -15.79 0.30
C GLY A 113 0.39 -15.62 1.81
N LYS A 114 -0.36 -16.41 2.57
CA LYS A 114 -0.40 -16.35 4.04
C LYS A 114 0.89 -16.88 4.66
N ASP A 115 1.42 -18.00 4.17
CA ASP A 115 2.56 -18.69 4.79
C ASP A 115 3.85 -17.84 4.77
N PRO A 116 4.21 -17.17 3.66
CA PRO A 116 5.38 -16.28 3.66
C PRO A 116 5.23 -15.10 4.62
N VAL A 117 4.03 -14.54 4.74
CA VAL A 117 3.76 -13.46 5.70
C VAL A 117 3.90 -13.95 7.14
N LYS A 118 3.28 -15.10 7.46
CA LYS A 118 3.39 -15.71 8.80
C LYS A 118 4.85 -15.98 9.16
N SER A 119 5.62 -16.60 8.27
CA SER A 119 7.02 -16.97 8.51
C SER A 119 7.91 -15.77 8.87
N ILE A 120 7.65 -14.59 8.30
CA ILE A 120 8.46 -13.39 8.54
C ILE A 120 7.98 -12.61 9.76
N LEU A 121 6.66 -12.58 9.98
CA LEU A 121 6.04 -11.68 10.95
C LEU A 121 5.85 -12.34 12.33
N PHE A 122 5.49 -13.63 12.38
CA PHE A 122 4.99 -14.26 13.60
C PHE A 122 6.09 -14.53 14.63
N GLU A 123 7.35 -14.64 14.21
CA GLU A 123 8.46 -14.76 15.18
C GLU A 123 8.65 -13.46 15.99
N LYS A 124 8.16 -12.32 15.50
CA LYS A 124 8.42 -10.99 16.05
C LYS A 124 7.23 -10.34 16.75
N MET A 125 6.11 -11.06 16.88
CA MET A 125 4.89 -10.54 17.49
C MET A 125 4.59 -11.22 18.83
N ARG A 126 3.81 -10.53 19.68
CA ARG A 126 3.22 -11.11 20.88
C ARG A 126 2.10 -12.10 20.51
N ASP A 127 1.89 -13.14 21.31
CA ASP A 127 0.95 -14.22 20.97
C ASP A 127 -0.51 -13.76 20.84
N THR A 128 -0.94 -12.79 21.64
CA THR A 128 -2.27 -12.17 21.51
C THR A 128 -2.49 -11.60 20.11
N MET A 129 -1.48 -10.87 19.60
CA MET A 129 -1.54 -10.24 18.28
C MET A 129 -1.49 -11.25 17.14
N LYS A 130 -0.72 -12.33 17.31
CA LYS A 130 -0.71 -13.46 16.36
C LYS A 130 -2.11 -14.04 16.22
N LYS A 131 -2.77 -14.36 17.35
CA LYS A 131 -4.13 -14.92 17.34
C LYS A 131 -5.13 -14.00 16.66
N GLU A 132 -5.10 -12.70 16.96
CA GLU A 132 -5.97 -11.71 16.33
C GLU A 132 -5.72 -11.58 14.82
N LEU A 133 -4.47 -11.63 14.37
CA LEU A 133 -4.14 -11.61 12.95
C LEU A 133 -4.51 -12.93 12.26
N GLU A 134 -4.26 -14.07 12.89
CA GLU A 134 -4.64 -15.38 12.37
C GLU A 134 -6.14 -15.52 12.15
N ALA A 135 -6.95 -15.04 13.11
CA ALA A 135 -8.40 -15.04 13.00
C ALA A 135 -8.87 -14.29 11.74
N GLU A 136 -8.27 -13.14 11.43
CA GLU A 136 -8.61 -12.39 10.22
C GLU A 136 -8.02 -12.98 8.94
N LEU A 137 -6.86 -13.61 9.02
CA LEU A 137 -6.24 -14.27 7.87
C LEU A 137 -7.08 -15.41 7.32
N VAL A 138 -7.93 -16.06 8.11
CA VAL A 138 -8.87 -17.09 7.62
C VAL A 138 -9.80 -16.50 6.55
N ASN A 139 -10.24 -15.26 6.73
CA ASN A 139 -11.16 -14.56 5.83
C ASN A 139 -10.50 -14.05 4.54
N VAL A 140 -9.16 -13.99 4.51
CA VAL A 140 -8.43 -13.60 3.30
C VAL A 140 -8.54 -14.72 2.27
N THR A 141 -9.26 -14.44 1.19
CA THR A 141 -9.47 -15.36 0.07
C THR A 141 -9.02 -14.75 -1.24
N GLY A 142 -8.65 -15.61 -2.20
CA GLY A 142 -8.21 -15.22 -3.54
C GLY A 142 -6.77 -14.69 -3.60
N THR A 143 -6.29 -14.51 -4.83
CA THR A 143 -5.00 -13.89 -5.14
C THR A 143 -5.22 -12.49 -5.70
N ALA A 144 -4.44 -11.52 -5.23
CA ALA A 144 -4.51 -10.15 -5.72
C ALA A 144 -3.89 -10.02 -7.12
N LYS A 145 -4.46 -9.11 -7.92
CA LYS A 145 -3.95 -8.71 -9.23
C LYS A 145 -3.97 -7.18 -9.31
N PRO A 146 -2.97 -6.53 -9.94
CA PRO A 146 -2.96 -5.08 -10.06
C PRO A 146 -4.17 -4.60 -10.88
N THR A 147 -4.84 -3.55 -10.40
CA THR A 147 -5.97 -2.93 -11.09
C THR A 147 -5.54 -1.70 -11.89
N ARG A 148 -4.39 -1.11 -11.58
CA ARG A 148 -3.78 0.04 -12.27
C ARG A 148 -2.35 -0.28 -12.66
N LYS A 149 -1.92 0.28 -13.80
CA LYS A 149 -0.52 0.22 -14.27
C LYS A 149 0.16 1.55 -14.00
N ILE A 150 1.43 1.51 -13.62
CA ILE A 150 2.28 2.70 -13.54
C ILE A 150 2.51 3.20 -14.99
N ARG A 151 2.61 4.52 -15.18
CA ARG A 151 2.84 5.14 -16.51
C ARG A 151 4.01 4.50 -17.27
N SER A 152 5.15 4.30 -16.61
CA SER A 152 6.33 3.63 -17.18
C SER A 152 6.15 2.15 -17.54
N ALA A 153 5.09 1.50 -17.03
CA ALA A 153 4.73 0.13 -17.38
C ALA A 153 3.69 0.06 -18.51
N GLN A 154 3.02 1.16 -18.85
CA GLN A 154 2.13 1.25 -20.00
C GLN A 154 2.94 1.35 -21.31
N ASP A 155 4.05 2.09 -21.29
CA ASP A 155 4.95 2.22 -22.44
C ASP A 155 5.53 0.87 -22.90
N LYS A 156 5.76 -0.07 -21.97
CA LYS A 156 6.24 -1.43 -22.29
C LYS A 156 5.19 -2.37 -22.88
N VAL A 157 3.89 -2.08 -22.70
CA VAL A 157 2.80 -2.90 -23.27
C VAL A 157 2.59 -2.55 -24.74
N LEU A 158 2.76 -1.27 -25.10
CA LEU A 158 2.66 -0.81 -26.49
C LEU A 158 3.74 -1.44 -27.40
N GLU A 159 4.91 -1.79 -26.86
CA GLU A 159 5.94 -2.52 -27.63
C GLU A 159 5.68 -4.03 -27.75
N GLN A 160 4.98 -4.65 -26.78
CA GLN A 160 4.67 -6.09 -26.83
C GLN A 160 3.41 -6.41 -27.66
N ASP A 161 2.48 -5.47 -27.80
CA ASP A 161 1.31 -5.59 -28.71
C ASP A 161 1.64 -5.23 -30.18
N ALA A 162 2.89 -4.85 -30.49
CA ALA A 162 3.34 -4.43 -31.81
C ALA A 162 4.02 -5.54 -32.65
N MET A 163 3.83 -6.83 -32.35
CA MET A 163 4.20 -7.93 -33.25
C MET A 163 2.95 -8.54 -33.92
N PRO A 164 2.70 -8.29 -35.23
CA PRO A 164 1.55 -8.87 -35.92
C PRO A 164 1.80 -10.36 -36.25
N THR A 165 0.83 -11.17 -35.84
CA THR A 165 0.58 -12.52 -36.36
C THR A 165 0.41 -12.48 -37.88
N THR A 166 1.24 -13.20 -38.63
CA THR A 166 0.84 -13.73 -39.95
C THR A 166 0.76 -15.24 -39.85
N ALA A 167 -0.45 -15.74 -39.64
CA ALA A 167 -0.80 -17.13 -39.88
C ALA A 167 -1.08 -17.28 -41.38
N CYS A 168 -0.31 -18.12 -42.08
CA CYS A 168 -0.73 -18.68 -43.35
C CYS A 168 -1.25 -20.09 -43.09
N SER A 169 -2.58 -20.26 -43.12
CA SER A 169 -3.25 -21.55 -43.08
C SER A 169 -3.58 -21.98 -44.51
N GLY A 170 -3.18 -23.19 -44.87
CA GLY A 170 -3.62 -23.90 -46.07
C GLY A 170 -3.55 -25.40 -45.83
N LEU A 171 -4.67 -25.99 -45.40
CA LEU A 171 -4.92 -27.44 -45.40
C LEU A 171 -4.71 -28.03 -46.80
N LEU A 172 -4.27 -29.30 -46.90
CA LEU A 172 -4.90 -30.34 -47.75
C LEU A 172 -4.32 -31.75 -47.47
N LYS A 173 -5.13 -32.57 -46.79
CA LYS A 173 -5.39 -34.03 -46.94
C LYS A 173 -4.21 -35.03 -47.07
N ASN A 174 -4.12 -35.96 -46.10
CA ASN A 174 -3.60 -37.32 -46.31
C ASN A 174 -4.68 -38.21 -46.96
N PRO A 175 -4.31 -39.16 -47.84
CA PRO A 175 -4.38 -40.57 -47.40
C PRO A 175 -3.35 -41.53 -48.04
N LEU A 176 -2.95 -42.53 -47.23
CA LEU A 176 -2.64 -43.95 -47.55
C LEU A 176 -1.76 -44.29 -48.77
N LEU A 177 -0.61 -44.92 -48.51
CA LEU A 177 -0.03 -45.99 -49.33
C LEU A 177 0.83 -46.92 -48.44
N THR A 178 0.76 -48.21 -48.76
CA THR A 178 1.03 -49.40 -47.94
C THR A 178 2.51 -49.82 -47.81
N PRO A 179 2.84 -50.79 -46.92
CA PRO A 179 4.19 -51.37 -46.84
C PRO A 179 4.31 -52.59 -47.78
N THR A 180 5.37 -52.66 -48.58
CA THR A 180 5.86 -53.91 -49.21
C THR A 180 7.39 -53.86 -49.33
N GLY A 181 8.04 -55.00 -49.08
CA GLY A 181 9.48 -55.11 -48.87
C GLY A 181 10.32 -55.70 -50.01
N ASN A 182 11.46 -56.29 -49.60
CA ASN A 182 12.57 -56.89 -50.35
C ASN A 182 13.38 -55.90 -51.21
N ARG A 183 14.69 -55.79 -51.04
CA ARG A 183 15.71 -56.85 -51.18
C ARG A 183 17.01 -56.48 -50.45
#